data_AF-A0A4S1E4D3-F1
#
_entry.id   AF-A0A4S1E4D3-F1
#
_cell.length_a   1.000
_cell.length_b   1.000
_cell.length_c   1.000
_cell.angle_alpha   90.00
_cell.angle_beta   90.00
_cell.angle_gamma   90.00
#
_symmetry.space_group_name_H-M   'P 1'
#
loop_
_entity.id
_entity.type
_entity.pdbx_description
1 polymer ?
#
loop_
_entity_poly.entity_id
_entity_poly.type
_entity_poly.pdbx_seq_one_letter_code
_entity_poly.pdbx_strand_id
1 'polypeptide(L)'
;MKNKLIYSLGIVFFMSLISYGQEKQDIKVLYVGYSPEKPMPENIESGRIPAGMPPERYKEEYGKRMPAFKTLLETYFTKVTTVDPRDYNEKMSRNHDVTIFDQAPTQIKERVIHNDPETGKFVSMEPAKYVSDDFSSASVFIGHTSSVIGSSLGSKLDWYCLCLDRHAHHIKTEHEIFKGPFKTKITLEKRETPKGVLEAYDGYNIPKEIPMWEVDKEGYLDGKGFRIGMVARGWNFEDSPNSEIISGGVSSKQKTAVALGRHGNFFLWGFAGSPAYMTEEAKIVFVNAIVYTNKHKNDKLIVRKYNERIATKEYIDELLFYTTKPSYVSYVEAYKGFNKSTVEEQKKIKKKQAKGNALTEMEKMILTSKPQEIGTREDYLKKNIGRQSWFELTGIDTLAIRKYLTENRDYFYSEPDGFYDLKVDEDIKSLGIANTNIKVLDKAISMLETNVEIDKAYRILLRYTLEDFKTAKEWRTWYNGNKDNMFFTEMGGFVWLIYNANANANPKVRPRNEKDIALLKFK
;
A
#
# COMPACT_ATOMS: atom_id res chain seq x y z
N MET A 1 -50.42 65.43 32.29
CA MET A 1 -49.07 65.10 32.79
C MET A 1 -49.01 63.61 33.13
N LYS A 2 -48.13 62.88 32.42
CA LYS A 2 -47.41 61.64 32.77
C LYS A 2 -47.99 60.71 33.87
N ASN A 3 -48.31 59.45 33.53
CA ASN A 3 -47.33 58.35 33.64
C ASN A 3 -47.87 57.01 33.10
N LYS A 4 -46.97 56.30 32.42
CA LYS A 4 -47.11 54.92 31.92
C LYS A 4 -47.03 53.94 33.09
N LEU A 5 -47.78 52.84 33.04
CA LEU A 5 -47.29 51.56 33.56
C LEU A 5 -47.74 50.41 32.65
N ILE A 6 -46.76 49.62 32.28
CA ILE A 6 -46.78 48.45 31.40
C ILE A 6 -47.18 47.23 32.24
N TYR A 7 -48.07 46.38 31.73
CA TYR A 7 -48.14 44.99 32.17
C TYR A 7 -47.97 44.03 30.98
N SER A 8 -46.95 43.22 31.15
CA SER A 8 -46.32 42.26 30.25
C SER A 8 -47.14 40.97 30.08
N LEU A 9 -47.38 40.58 28.82
CA LEU A 9 -47.81 39.23 28.44
C LEU A 9 -46.58 38.30 28.47
N GLY A 10 -46.60 37.31 29.37
CA GLY A 10 -45.62 36.22 29.37
C GLY A 10 -46.07 35.11 28.43
N ILE A 11 -45.42 34.98 27.27
CA ILE A 11 -45.49 33.79 26.42
C ILE A 11 -44.30 32.90 26.79
N VAL A 12 -44.57 31.78 27.43
CA VAL A 12 -43.58 30.73 27.69
C VAL A 12 -43.46 29.88 26.43
N PHE A 13 -42.37 30.05 25.68
CA PHE A 13 -41.99 29.16 24.58
C PHE A 13 -41.26 27.95 25.19
N PHE A 14 -41.92 26.79 25.25
CA PHE A 14 -41.26 25.50 25.50
C PHE A 14 -40.56 25.06 24.20
N MET A 15 -39.27 25.37 24.07
CA MET A 15 -38.41 24.72 23.07
C MET A 15 -38.02 23.35 23.59
N SER A 16 -38.69 22.30 23.11
CA SER A 16 -38.22 20.92 23.26
C SER A 16 -36.98 20.74 22.37
N LEU A 17 -35.79 20.77 22.95
CA LEU A 17 -34.57 20.26 22.34
C LEU A 17 -34.69 18.74 22.21
N ILE A 18 -35.23 18.26 21.08
CA ILE A 18 -35.08 16.86 20.69
C ILE A 18 -33.63 16.69 20.26
N SER A 19 -32.77 16.27 21.19
CA SER A 19 -31.46 15.75 20.87
C SER A 19 -31.67 14.43 20.10
N TYR A 20 -31.70 14.49 18.77
CA TYR A 20 -31.58 13.29 17.94
C TYR A 20 -30.19 12.68 18.21
N GLY A 21 -30.13 11.68 19.09
CA GLY A 21 -28.94 10.87 19.25
C GLY A 21 -28.64 10.15 17.94
N GLN A 22 -27.38 10.15 17.52
CA GLN A 22 -26.93 9.39 16.36
C GLN A 22 -27.23 7.90 16.57
N GLU A 23 -27.99 7.27 15.67
CA GLU A 23 -28.27 5.84 15.75
C GLU A 23 -26.97 5.05 15.52
N LYS A 24 -26.65 4.15 16.45
CA LYS A 24 -25.44 3.32 16.39
C LYS A 24 -25.66 2.15 15.44
N GLN A 25 -24.62 1.79 14.69
CA GLN A 25 -24.61 0.57 13.88
C GLN A 25 -24.40 -0.65 14.77
N ASP A 26 -25.17 -1.71 14.54
CA ASP A 26 -24.99 -2.99 15.24
C ASP A 26 -23.80 -3.77 14.67
N ILE A 27 -22.60 -3.30 15.02
CA ILE A 27 -21.32 -3.85 14.59
C ILE A 27 -20.44 -3.98 15.83
N LYS A 28 -19.88 -5.17 16.04
CA LYS A 28 -18.91 -5.41 17.12
C LYS A 28 -17.52 -5.03 16.63
N VAL A 29 -16.96 -3.96 17.19
CA VAL A 29 -15.64 -3.45 16.81
C VAL A 29 -14.59 -3.84 17.86
N LEU A 30 -13.51 -4.47 17.41
CA LEU A 30 -12.30 -4.69 18.22
C LEU A 30 -11.24 -3.66 17.82
N TYR A 31 -10.74 -2.89 18.78
CA TYR A 31 -9.61 -1.98 18.58
C TYR A 31 -8.35 -2.55 19.24
N VAL A 32 -7.28 -2.69 18.45
CA VAL A 32 -5.97 -3.19 18.89
C VAL A 32 -4.96 -2.04 18.86
N GLY A 33 -4.50 -1.60 20.03
CA GLY A 33 -3.56 -0.49 20.19
C GLY A 33 -3.00 -0.43 21.61
N TYR A 34 -1.98 0.37 21.88
CA TYR A 34 -1.37 0.40 23.22
C TYR A 34 -2.33 0.89 24.30
N SER A 35 -2.50 0.09 25.36
CA SER A 35 -3.33 0.46 26.50
C SER A 35 -2.58 1.43 27.43
N PRO A 36 -3.23 2.50 27.95
CA PRO A 36 -2.64 3.34 28.98
C PRO A 36 -2.35 2.58 30.30
N GLU A 37 -2.96 1.42 30.51
CA GLU A 37 -2.77 0.59 31.71
C GLU A 37 -1.51 -0.28 31.64
N LYS A 38 -0.85 -0.35 30.48
CA LYS A 38 0.32 -1.18 30.24
C LYS A 38 1.58 -0.30 30.12
N PRO A 39 2.76 -0.84 30.47
CA PRO A 39 4.00 -0.10 30.28
C PRO A 39 4.26 0.17 28.80
N MET A 40 4.89 1.31 28.52
CA MET A 40 5.39 1.65 27.18
C MET A 40 6.29 0.54 26.63
N PRO A 41 6.18 0.18 25.35
CA PRO A 41 7.07 -0.81 24.74
C PRO A 41 8.53 -0.34 24.79
N GLU A 42 9.45 -1.30 24.81
CA GLU A 42 10.88 -1.06 24.61
C GLU A 42 11.17 -0.72 23.13
N ASN A 43 12.39 -0.27 22.82
CA ASN A 43 12.85 0.01 21.44
C ASN A 43 12.02 1.07 20.67
N ILE A 44 11.52 2.10 21.36
CA ILE A 44 10.85 3.27 20.76
C ILE A 44 11.77 4.11 19.87
N GLU A 45 13.07 3.84 19.88
CA GLU A 45 14.05 4.38 18.93
C GLU A 45 13.94 3.74 17.54
N SER A 46 13.31 2.55 17.43
CA SER A 46 13.05 1.93 16.14
C SER A 46 12.00 2.73 15.38
N GLY A 47 12.14 2.90 14.05
CA GLY A 47 11.13 3.64 13.28
C GLY A 47 9.77 2.94 13.16
N ARG A 48 9.68 1.65 13.51
CA ARG A 48 8.48 0.81 13.34
C ARG A 48 7.43 1.05 14.42
N ILE A 49 7.80 0.97 15.70
CA ILE A 49 6.88 1.14 16.84
C ILE A 49 6.21 2.53 16.87
N PRO A 50 6.95 3.64 16.79
CA PRO A 50 6.40 4.98 16.80
C PRO A 50 5.93 5.43 15.41
N ALA A 51 6.07 4.59 14.37
CA ALA A 51 5.75 4.92 12.98
C ALA A 51 6.36 6.24 12.52
N GLY A 52 7.68 6.40 12.73
CA GLY A 52 8.44 7.60 12.36
C GLY A 52 8.33 8.78 13.33
N MET A 53 7.53 8.69 14.39
CA MET A 53 7.48 9.71 15.44
C MET A 53 8.76 9.68 16.30
N PRO A 54 9.35 10.84 16.66
CA PRO A 54 10.47 10.90 17.61
C PRO A 54 10.10 10.32 18.98
N PRO A 55 11.04 9.70 19.69
CA PRO A 55 10.79 9.07 20.99
C PRO A 55 10.10 9.97 22.01
N GLU A 56 10.44 11.26 22.05
CA GLU A 56 9.88 12.24 22.99
C GLU A 56 8.40 12.49 22.73
N ARG A 57 8.03 12.69 21.45
CA ARG A 57 6.64 12.86 21.03
C ARG A 57 5.86 11.56 21.24
N TYR A 58 6.49 10.42 21.00
CA TYR A 58 5.87 9.12 21.26
C TYR A 58 5.55 8.91 22.74
N LYS A 59 6.47 9.26 23.65
CA LYS A 59 6.24 9.25 25.10
C LYS A 59 5.08 10.17 25.51
N GLU A 60 5.01 11.37 24.93
CA GLU A 60 3.93 12.32 25.19
C GLU A 60 2.57 11.77 24.76
N GLU A 61 2.52 11.05 23.64
CA GLU A 61 1.27 10.54 23.05
C GLU A 61 0.89 9.13 23.52
N TYR A 62 1.81 8.44 24.23
CA TYR A 62 1.58 7.10 24.73
C TYR A 62 0.35 7.05 25.65
N GLY A 63 -0.51 6.05 25.43
CA GLY A 63 -1.75 5.88 26.20
C GLY A 63 -2.90 6.81 25.82
N LYS A 64 -2.70 7.86 25.00
CA LYS A 64 -3.79 8.79 24.59
C LYS A 64 -4.61 8.29 23.41
N ARG A 65 -3.99 7.53 22.50
CA ARG A 65 -4.62 7.10 21.24
C ARG A 65 -5.80 6.15 21.47
N MET A 66 -5.62 5.11 22.30
CA MET A 66 -6.68 4.13 22.56
C MET A 66 -7.95 4.78 23.15
N PRO A 67 -7.88 5.62 24.21
CA PRO A 67 -9.06 6.33 24.71
C PRO A 67 -9.76 7.20 23.67
N ALA A 68 -9.00 7.89 22.81
CA ALA A 68 -9.57 8.72 21.75
C ALA A 68 -10.34 7.89 20.72
N PHE A 69 -9.77 6.75 20.27
CA PHE A 69 -10.48 5.81 19.39
C PHE A 69 -11.68 5.18 20.08
N LYS A 70 -11.55 4.71 21.32
CA LYS A 70 -12.66 4.14 22.07
C LYS A 70 -13.85 5.10 22.13
N THR A 71 -13.60 6.36 22.50
CA THR A 71 -14.64 7.41 22.58
C THR A 71 -15.33 7.63 21.23
N LEU A 72 -14.55 7.74 20.15
CA LEU A 72 -15.12 7.88 18.80
C LEU A 72 -16.00 6.66 18.45
N LEU A 73 -15.47 5.45 18.61
CA LEU A 73 -16.15 4.22 18.21
C LEU A 73 -17.43 3.98 19.02
N GLU A 74 -17.41 4.24 20.33
CA GLU A 74 -18.59 4.08 21.19
C GLU A 74 -19.71 5.06 20.85
N THR A 75 -19.42 6.15 20.12
CA THR A 75 -20.43 7.05 19.59
C THR A 75 -21.24 6.40 18.46
N TYR A 76 -20.63 5.52 17.67
CA TYR A 76 -21.20 5.02 16.41
C TYR A 76 -21.52 3.52 16.39
N PHE A 77 -21.02 2.73 17.34
CA PHE A 77 -21.17 1.26 17.33
C PHE A 77 -21.73 0.72 18.65
N THR A 78 -22.58 -0.30 18.57
CA THR A 78 -23.26 -0.90 19.74
C THR A 78 -22.29 -1.57 20.70
N LYS A 79 -21.20 -2.18 20.20
CA LYS A 79 -20.21 -2.86 21.03
C LYS A 79 -18.79 -2.55 20.56
N VAL A 80 -18.01 -1.95 21.46
CA VAL A 80 -16.59 -1.65 21.26
C VAL A 80 -15.78 -2.38 22.32
N THR A 81 -14.76 -3.11 21.90
CA THR A 81 -13.76 -3.73 22.77
C THR A 81 -12.40 -3.18 22.41
N THR A 82 -11.58 -2.85 23.41
CA THR A 82 -10.19 -2.42 23.22
C THR A 82 -9.24 -3.44 23.83
N VAL A 83 -8.10 -3.70 23.19
CA VAL A 83 -7.07 -4.61 23.70
C VAL A 83 -5.68 -4.09 23.40
N ASP A 84 -4.74 -4.31 24.33
CA ASP A 84 -3.33 -4.08 24.07
C ASP A 84 -2.80 -5.09 23.03
N PRO A 85 -1.96 -4.70 22.05
CA PRO A 85 -1.42 -5.62 21.05
C PRO A 85 -0.70 -6.85 21.65
N ARG A 86 -0.15 -6.73 22.86
CA ARG A 86 0.54 -7.83 23.55
C ARG A 86 -0.42 -8.89 24.10
N ASP A 87 -1.66 -8.51 24.39
CA ASP A 87 -2.70 -9.39 24.91
C ASP A 87 -3.65 -9.88 23.80
N TYR A 88 -3.49 -9.38 22.57
CA TYR A 88 -4.30 -9.77 21.42
C TYR A 88 -4.09 -11.25 21.05
N ASN A 89 -5.19 -11.91 20.67
CA ASN A 89 -5.16 -13.16 19.94
C ASN A 89 -6.28 -13.20 18.90
N GLU A 90 -6.12 -14.02 17.85
CA GLU A 90 -7.05 -14.03 16.72
C GLU A 90 -8.49 -14.41 17.06
N LYS A 91 -8.72 -15.19 18.14
CA LYS A 91 -10.08 -15.53 18.56
C LYS A 91 -10.88 -14.28 18.92
N MET A 92 -10.21 -13.23 19.41
CA MET A 92 -10.83 -11.93 19.64
C MET A 92 -11.40 -11.37 18.34
N SER A 93 -10.63 -11.34 17.26
CA SER A 93 -11.10 -10.88 15.94
C SER A 93 -12.25 -11.73 15.40
N ARG A 94 -12.24 -13.05 15.62
CA ARG A 94 -13.35 -13.95 15.22
C ARG A 94 -14.65 -13.68 16.00
N ASN A 95 -14.56 -13.11 17.19
CA ASN A 95 -15.71 -12.76 18.04
C ASN A 95 -16.26 -11.34 17.74
N HIS A 96 -15.64 -10.61 16.82
CA HIS A 96 -16.01 -9.27 16.40
C HIS A 96 -16.27 -9.23 14.90
N ASP A 97 -17.00 -8.23 14.44
CA ASP A 97 -17.31 -8.06 13.03
C ASP A 97 -16.16 -7.39 12.28
N VAL A 98 -15.50 -6.41 12.91
CA VAL A 98 -14.35 -5.69 12.35
C VAL A 98 -13.28 -5.50 13.42
N THR A 99 -12.02 -5.72 13.06
CA THR A 99 -10.85 -5.41 13.88
C THR A 99 -10.10 -4.21 13.33
N ILE A 100 -9.73 -3.26 14.18
CA ILE A 100 -8.91 -2.10 13.84
C ILE A 100 -7.52 -2.33 14.43
N PHE A 101 -6.50 -2.36 13.58
CA PHE A 101 -5.11 -2.43 14.01
C PHE A 101 -4.48 -1.04 13.96
N ASP A 102 -4.35 -0.37 15.11
CA ASP A 102 -3.49 0.81 15.28
C ASP A 102 -2.04 0.40 15.57
N GLN A 103 -1.85 -0.82 16.08
CA GLN A 103 -0.56 -1.45 16.36
C GLN A 103 -0.57 -2.93 15.94
N ALA A 104 0.60 -3.46 15.58
CA ALA A 104 0.75 -4.88 15.30
C ALA A 104 0.74 -5.70 16.60
N PRO A 105 0.13 -6.90 16.62
CA PRO A 105 0.17 -7.78 17.78
C PRO A 105 1.59 -8.35 18.01
N THR A 106 1.75 -9.21 19.03
CA THR A 106 3.02 -9.90 19.26
C THR A 106 3.44 -10.72 18.02
N GLN A 107 4.71 -10.60 17.64
CA GLN A 107 5.28 -11.32 16.51
C GLN A 107 5.33 -12.83 16.79
N ILE A 108 4.89 -13.63 15.82
CA ILE A 108 4.82 -15.10 15.89
C ILE A 108 6.05 -15.74 15.25
N LYS A 109 6.56 -15.15 14.15
CA LYS A 109 7.75 -15.63 13.43
C LYS A 109 8.60 -14.46 12.97
N GLU A 110 9.92 -14.59 13.13
CA GLU A 110 10.89 -13.65 12.57
C GLU A 110 10.92 -13.67 11.05
N ARG A 111 11.32 -12.53 10.46
CA ARG A 111 11.65 -12.48 9.04
C ARG A 111 12.84 -13.41 8.79
N VAL A 112 12.85 -14.07 7.63
CA VAL A 112 14.00 -14.87 7.19
C VAL A 112 14.56 -14.23 5.94
N ILE A 113 15.85 -13.92 5.93
CA ILE A 113 16.56 -13.40 4.77
C ILE A 113 17.40 -14.53 4.21
N HIS A 114 17.18 -14.84 2.94
CA HIS A 114 17.98 -15.81 2.20
C HIS A 114 18.98 -15.05 1.36
N ASN A 115 20.27 -15.25 1.65
CA ASN A 115 21.37 -14.72 0.86
C ASN A 115 22.05 -15.86 0.11
N ASP A 116 22.65 -15.53 -1.02
CA ASP A 116 23.50 -16.42 -1.77
C ASP A 116 24.74 -16.76 -0.92
N PRO A 117 25.05 -18.05 -0.69
CA PRO A 117 26.10 -18.44 0.24
C PRO A 117 27.51 -18.10 -0.26
N GLU A 118 27.71 -17.93 -1.56
CA GLU A 118 29.01 -17.64 -2.16
C GLU A 118 29.28 -16.14 -2.25
N THR A 119 28.28 -15.37 -2.68
CA THR A 119 28.41 -13.93 -2.96
C THR A 119 27.90 -13.04 -1.81
N GLY A 120 27.15 -13.61 -0.87
CA GLY A 120 26.48 -12.87 0.21
C GLY A 120 25.35 -11.95 -0.26
N LYS A 121 25.00 -11.98 -1.55
CA LYS A 121 23.95 -11.13 -2.13
C LYS A 121 22.57 -11.60 -1.67
N PHE A 122 21.66 -10.66 -1.46
CA PHE A 122 20.25 -10.95 -1.20
C PHE A 122 19.64 -11.79 -2.33
N VAL A 123 19.02 -12.92 -1.99
CA VAL A 123 18.27 -13.77 -2.91
C VAL A 123 16.78 -13.58 -2.70
N SER A 124 16.28 -13.82 -1.48
CA SER A 124 14.86 -13.71 -1.18
C SER A 124 14.59 -13.40 0.30
N MET A 125 13.33 -13.10 0.63
CA MET A 125 12.92 -12.82 2.00
C MET A 125 11.56 -13.44 2.29
N GLU A 126 11.46 -14.12 3.43
CA GLU A 126 10.18 -14.43 4.05
C GLU A 126 9.79 -13.30 5.02
N PRO A 127 8.57 -12.75 4.91
CA PRO A 127 8.12 -11.72 5.84
C PRO A 127 7.97 -12.30 7.26
N ALA A 128 8.13 -11.42 8.26
CA ALA A 128 7.75 -11.74 9.63
C ALA A 128 6.24 -12.02 9.70
N LYS A 129 5.82 -12.86 10.66
CA LYS A 129 4.40 -13.19 10.88
C LYS A 129 3.90 -12.62 12.19
N TYR A 130 2.71 -12.04 12.16
CA TYR A 130 2.01 -11.45 13.32
C TYR A 130 0.63 -12.09 13.55
N VAL A 131 0.16 -12.83 12.56
CA VAL A 131 -1.06 -13.64 12.58
C VAL A 131 -0.76 -14.95 11.84
N SER A 132 -1.62 -15.94 12.01
CA SER A 132 -1.58 -17.22 11.31
C SER A 132 -1.90 -17.05 9.82
N ASP A 133 -1.50 -18.04 9.03
CA ASP A 133 -1.77 -18.06 7.57
C ASP A 133 -3.27 -18.21 7.23
N ASP A 134 -4.11 -18.51 8.23
CA ASP A 134 -5.57 -18.66 8.12
C ASP A 134 -6.34 -17.41 8.58
N PHE A 135 -5.62 -16.37 9.03
CA PHE A 135 -6.25 -15.12 9.44
C PHE A 135 -7.05 -14.52 8.28
N SER A 136 -8.34 -14.29 8.54
CA SER A 136 -9.30 -13.82 7.54
C SER A 136 -10.43 -12.99 8.15
N SER A 137 -10.24 -12.41 9.34
CA SER A 137 -11.22 -11.50 9.95
C SER A 137 -11.14 -10.12 9.28
N ALA A 138 -12.30 -9.50 9.05
CA ALA A 138 -12.36 -8.18 8.41
C ALA A 138 -11.62 -7.13 9.23
N SER A 139 -10.72 -6.39 8.58
CA SER A 139 -9.73 -5.58 9.29
C SER A 139 -9.52 -4.22 8.66
N VAL A 140 -9.51 -3.18 9.49
CA VAL A 140 -9.04 -1.83 9.14
C VAL A 140 -7.63 -1.67 9.69
N PHE A 141 -6.67 -1.36 8.84
CA PHE A 141 -5.28 -1.12 9.22
C PHE A 141 -4.96 0.36 9.18
N ILE A 142 -4.43 0.89 10.28
CA ILE A 142 -3.99 2.29 10.35
C ILE A 142 -2.51 2.37 9.96
N GLY A 143 -2.25 3.13 8.89
CA GLY A 143 -0.92 3.36 8.34
C GLY A 143 -0.14 2.07 8.14
N HIS A 144 1.03 2.01 8.77
CA HIS A 144 2.02 0.96 8.52
C HIS A 144 1.62 -0.46 8.95
N THR A 145 0.58 -0.60 9.77
CA THR A 145 0.13 -1.91 10.26
C THR A 145 -0.39 -2.81 9.13
N SER A 146 -0.85 -2.23 8.02
CA SER A 146 -1.38 -3.02 6.89
C SER A 146 -0.31 -3.89 6.25
N SER A 147 0.90 -3.36 6.07
CA SER A 147 2.03 -4.13 5.57
C SER A 147 2.56 -5.05 6.66
N VAL A 148 2.83 -4.53 7.87
CA VAL A 148 3.42 -5.33 8.95
C VAL A 148 2.65 -6.64 9.20
N ILE A 149 1.33 -6.58 9.20
CA ILE A 149 0.46 -7.77 9.36
C ILE A 149 0.22 -8.46 8.02
N GLY A 150 -0.10 -7.69 6.98
CA GLY A 150 -0.59 -8.18 5.69
C GLY A 150 0.47 -8.80 4.77
N SER A 151 1.77 -8.49 4.90
CA SER A 151 2.80 -9.03 4.01
C SER A 151 2.86 -10.56 4.05
N SER A 152 2.74 -11.15 5.25
CA SER A 152 2.72 -12.62 5.41
C SER A 152 1.49 -13.27 4.77
N LEU A 153 0.39 -12.52 4.66
CA LEU A 153 -0.85 -12.93 4.01
C LEU A 153 -0.86 -12.62 2.51
N GLY A 154 0.20 -12.00 1.96
CA GLY A 154 0.22 -11.59 0.56
C GLY A 154 -0.82 -10.50 0.24
N SER A 155 -1.09 -9.60 1.18
CA SER A 155 -1.96 -8.46 0.90
C SER A 155 -1.29 -7.48 -0.08
N LYS A 156 -2.07 -6.92 -1.02
CA LYS A 156 -1.66 -5.80 -1.88
C LYS A 156 -1.46 -4.48 -1.11
N LEU A 157 -1.94 -4.39 0.13
CA LEU A 157 -1.77 -3.23 1.03
C LEU A 157 -0.35 -3.17 1.62
N ASP A 158 0.64 -3.21 0.74
CA ASP A 158 2.05 -3.40 1.00
C ASP A 158 2.79 -2.13 1.47
N TRP A 159 4.07 -2.29 1.82
CA TRP A 159 4.93 -1.16 2.17
C TRP A 159 5.50 -0.51 0.92
N TYR A 160 4.76 0.43 0.31
CA TYR A 160 5.38 1.26 -0.70
C TYR A 160 6.21 2.38 -0.07
N CYS A 161 5.65 3.08 0.92
CA CYS A 161 6.35 4.15 1.61
C CYS A 161 5.66 4.55 2.92
N LEU A 162 6.46 4.73 3.97
CA LEU A 162 6.05 5.46 5.17
C LEU A 162 6.36 6.95 4.98
N CYS A 163 5.49 7.64 4.23
CA CYS A 163 5.66 9.05 3.89
C CYS A 163 4.34 9.73 3.52
N LEU A 164 3.20 9.18 3.97
CA LEU A 164 1.91 9.81 3.77
C LEU A 164 1.72 10.91 4.80
N ASP A 165 1.42 12.10 4.32
CA ASP A 165 1.09 13.28 5.12
C ASP A 165 -0.44 13.42 5.30
N ARG A 166 -0.90 14.55 5.84
CA ARG A 166 -2.28 14.73 6.33
C ARG A 166 -3.38 14.94 5.27
N HIS A 167 -3.04 15.14 4.00
CA HIS A 167 -4.02 15.44 2.95
C HIS A 167 -4.20 14.28 1.96
N ALA A 168 -5.46 13.95 1.66
CA ALA A 168 -5.83 13.02 0.59
C ALA A 168 -6.02 13.76 -0.74
N HIS A 169 -5.74 13.09 -1.86
CA HIS A 169 -5.96 13.64 -3.21
C HIS A 169 -6.38 12.52 -4.18
N HIS A 170 -6.83 12.88 -5.39
CA HIS A 170 -7.32 11.90 -6.38
C HIS A 170 -8.38 10.96 -5.77
N ILE A 171 -9.33 11.57 -5.06
CA ILE A 171 -10.32 10.87 -4.22
C ILE A 171 -11.51 10.46 -5.08
N LYS A 172 -11.95 9.20 -4.98
CA LYS A 172 -13.25 8.75 -5.50
C LYS A 172 -14.37 9.24 -4.56
N THR A 173 -14.77 10.51 -4.68
CA THR A 173 -15.75 11.15 -3.76
C THR A 173 -17.13 10.48 -3.73
N GLU A 174 -17.47 9.73 -4.79
CA GLU A 174 -18.70 8.95 -4.86
C GLU A 174 -18.63 7.59 -4.15
N HIS A 175 -17.45 7.23 -3.63
CA HIS A 175 -17.26 5.99 -2.89
C HIS A 175 -18.09 5.98 -1.60
N GLU A 176 -18.58 4.80 -1.23
CA GLU A 176 -19.57 4.67 -0.16
C GLU A 176 -19.06 5.09 1.23
N ILE A 177 -17.74 5.09 1.48
CA ILE A 177 -17.18 5.63 2.73
C ILE A 177 -17.45 7.14 2.91
N PHE A 178 -17.63 7.88 1.81
CA PHE A 178 -17.97 9.31 1.85
C PHE A 178 -19.49 9.56 1.86
N LYS A 179 -20.29 8.52 1.60
CA LYS A 179 -21.76 8.59 1.54
C LYS A 179 -22.45 7.91 2.71
N GLY A 180 -21.69 7.14 3.49
CA GLY A 180 -22.09 6.07 4.42
C GLY A 180 -23.17 6.45 5.44
N PRO A 181 -23.62 5.48 6.27
CA PRO A 181 -24.80 5.69 7.10
C PRO A 181 -24.69 6.97 7.95
N PHE A 182 -23.46 7.34 8.31
CA PHE A 182 -23.14 8.62 8.92
C PHE A 182 -22.82 9.67 7.85
N LYS A 183 -23.68 10.69 7.76
CA LYS A 183 -23.59 11.72 6.74
C LYS A 183 -22.44 12.68 7.02
N THR A 184 -21.60 12.85 6.01
CA THR A 184 -20.55 13.86 5.97
C THR A 184 -20.40 14.37 4.54
N LYS A 185 -19.91 15.59 4.39
CA LYS A 185 -19.52 16.15 3.11
C LYS A 185 -18.09 16.61 3.26
N ILE A 186 -17.16 15.94 2.59
CA ILE A 186 -15.77 16.32 2.67
C ILE A 186 -15.53 17.66 1.97
N THR A 187 -14.67 18.48 2.56
CA THR A 187 -14.25 19.76 1.99
C THR A 187 -12.99 19.55 1.16
N LEU A 188 -13.07 19.95 -0.12
CA LEU A 188 -11.95 19.88 -1.05
C LEU A 188 -11.40 21.27 -1.32
N GLU A 189 -10.15 21.50 -0.94
CA GLU A 189 -9.45 22.76 -1.18
C GLU A 189 -8.41 22.60 -2.28
N LYS A 190 -8.26 23.60 -3.13
CA LYS A 190 -7.15 23.63 -4.09
C LYS A 190 -5.86 23.88 -3.33
N ARG A 191 -4.90 22.98 -3.50
CA ARG A 191 -3.57 23.05 -2.89
C ARG A 191 -2.51 22.70 -3.92
N GLU A 192 -1.28 23.16 -3.69
CA GLU A 192 -0.14 22.82 -4.55
C GLU A 192 -0.02 21.31 -4.74
N THR A 193 0.09 20.88 -5.98
CA THR A 193 0.23 19.46 -6.31
C THR A 193 1.51 18.90 -5.66
N PRO A 194 1.44 17.73 -5.00
CA PRO A 194 2.59 17.20 -4.29
C PRO A 194 3.73 16.91 -5.26
N LYS A 195 4.97 17.18 -4.83
CA LYS A 195 6.16 16.93 -5.65
C LYS A 195 6.24 15.49 -6.15
N GLY A 196 5.90 14.52 -5.29
CA GLY A 196 5.88 13.10 -5.67
C GLY A 196 4.94 12.79 -6.85
N VAL A 197 3.87 13.58 -7.02
CA VAL A 197 2.97 13.46 -8.18
C VAL A 197 3.57 14.13 -9.41
N LEU A 198 4.12 15.35 -9.28
CA LEU A 198 4.68 16.10 -10.42
C LEU A 198 5.96 15.48 -10.99
N GLU A 199 6.78 14.89 -10.13
CA GLU A 199 8.08 14.29 -10.48
C GLU A 199 7.95 12.85 -11.00
N ALA A 200 6.75 12.26 -10.94
CA ALA A 200 6.48 10.92 -11.43
C ALA A 200 6.29 10.85 -12.96
N TYR A 201 6.43 9.65 -13.52
CA TYR A 201 6.29 9.41 -14.96
C TYR A 201 4.93 9.81 -15.53
N ASP A 202 3.89 9.80 -14.69
CA ASP A 202 2.50 10.13 -15.03
C ASP A 202 2.06 11.51 -14.51
N GLY A 203 3.04 12.34 -14.12
CA GLY A 203 2.87 13.64 -13.47
C GLY A 203 2.81 14.85 -14.39
N TYR A 204 3.33 14.76 -15.62
CA TYR A 204 3.55 15.93 -16.50
C TYR A 204 2.31 16.75 -16.83
N ASN A 205 1.15 16.08 -16.91
CA ASN A 205 -0.12 16.72 -17.27
C ASN A 205 -0.97 17.09 -16.03
N ILE A 206 -0.43 16.91 -14.83
CA ILE A 206 -1.14 17.26 -13.61
C ILE A 206 -1.04 18.79 -13.39
N PRO A 207 -2.16 19.48 -13.10
CA PRO A 207 -2.12 20.91 -12.81
C PRO A 207 -1.21 21.25 -11.63
N LYS A 208 -0.78 22.50 -11.52
CA LYS A 208 0.01 22.99 -10.37
C LYS A 208 -0.72 22.91 -9.04
N GLU A 209 -2.05 22.93 -9.08
CA GLU A 209 -2.91 22.78 -7.91
C GLU A 209 -3.99 21.74 -8.18
N ILE A 210 -4.26 20.89 -7.21
CA ILE A 210 -5.32 19.87 -7.25
C ILE A 210 -6.21 19.98 -6.02
N PRO A 211 -7.48 19.53 -6.10
CA PRO A 211 -8.34 19.42 -4.94
C PRO A 211 -7.78 18.38 -3.97
N MET A 212 -7.70 18.76 -2.70
CA MET A 212 -7.26 17.89 -1.61
C MET A 212 -8.22 17.98 -0.42
N TRP A 213 -8.36 16.86 0.29
CA TRP A 213 -9.13 16.76 1.52
C TRP A 213 -8.19 16.68 2.72
N GLU A 214 -8.42 17.51 3.73
CA GLU A 214 -7.65 17.47 4.98
C GLU A 214 -8.20 16.38 5.92
N VAL A 215 -7.40 15.34 6.12
CA VAL A 215 -7.77 14.18 6.94
C VAL A 215 -7.34 14.40 8.39
N ASP A 216 -6.09 14.83 8.58
CA ASP A 216 -5.52 15.14 9.89
C ASP A 216 -5.22 16.65 9.99
N LYS A 217 -5.40 17.22 11.18
CA LYS A 217 -5.14 18.64 11.48
C LYS A 217 -3.65 18.96 11.56
N GLU A 218 -2.80 17.95 11.73
CA GLU A 218 -1.35 18.04 11.85
C GLU A 218 -0.72 16.99 10.93
N GLY A 219 0.23 17.40 10.10
CA GLY A 219 1.01 16.54 9.22
C GLY A 219 2.46 16.42 9.67
N TYR A 220 3.16 15.37 9.24
CA TYR A 220 4.58 15.21 9.54
C TYR A 220 5.44 16.23 8.77
N LEU A 221 4.92 16.78 7.66
CA LEU A 221 5.59 17.83 6.88
C LEU A 221 5.49 19.23 7.52
N ASP A 222 4.52 19.47 8.42
CA ASP A 222 4.39 20.75 9.15
C ASP A 222 5.49 20.94 10.22
N GLY A 223 6.27 19.89 10.47
CA GLY A 223 7.26 19.81 11.54
C GLY A 223 6.72 19.10 12.79
N LYS A 224 7.61 18.95 13.79
CA LYS A 224 7.32 18.31 15.10
C LYS A 224 6.82 16.87 15.06
N GLY A 225 7.50 16.02 14.31
CA GLY A 225 7.56 14.59 14.67
C GLY A 225 6.21 13.87 14.76
N PHE A 226 5.20 14.34 14.03
CA PHE A 226 3.91 13.67 13.98
C PHE A 226 4.05 12.25 13.42
N ARG A 227 3.10 11.38 13.76
CA ARG A 227 3.09 10.00 13.26
C ARG A 227 3.00 10.02 11.73
N ILE A 228 3.86 9.27 11.06
CA ILE A 228 3.89 9.23 9.59
C ILE A 228 2.90 8.18 9.09
N GLY A 229 2.07 8.56 8.12
CA GLY A 229 1.16 7.63 7.44
C GLY A 229 1.88 6.75 6.42
N MET A 230 1.18 5.73 5.93
CA MET A 230 1.71 4.83 4.90
C MET A 230 0.86 4.88 3.64
N VAL A 231 1.53 4.82 2.48
CA VAL A 231 0.90 4.46 1.21
C VAL A 231 1.33 3.08 0.76
N ALA A 232 0.41 2.33 0.16
CA ALA A 232 0.68 1.10 -0.57
C ALA A 232 0.91 1.37 -2.07
N ARG A 233 1.44 0.39 -2.79
CA ARG A 233 1.82 0.55 -4.21
C ARG A 233 0.60 0.49 -5.12
N GLY A 234 0.44 1.47 -5.99
CA GLY A 234 -0.68 1.56 -6.94
C GLY A 234 -0.58 0.68 -8.19
N TRP A 235 0.61 0.18 -8.52
CA TRP A 235 0.89 -0.44 -9.81
C TRP A 235 0.06 -1.69 -10.07
N ASN A 236 -0.89 -1.63 -11.01
CA ASN A 236 -1.88 -2.67 -11.28
C ASN A 236 -2.60 -3.18 -10.01
N PHE A 237 -2.86 -2.30 -9.04
CA PHE A 237 -3.51 -2.67 -7.78
C PHE A 237 -4.91 -3.28 -8.00
N GLU A 238 -5.67 -2.72 -8.94
CA GLU A 238 -7.05 -3.13 -9.28
C GLU A 238 -7.09 -4.23 -10.37
N ASP A 239 -5.98 -4.92 -10.65
CA ASP A 239 -5.90 -6.03 -11.64
C ASP A 239 -6.65 -7.30 -11.23
N SER A 240 -7.37 -7.27 -10.11
CA SER A 240 -8.08 -8.43 -9.58
C SER A 240 -9.39 -8.03 -8.91
N PRO A 241 -10.37 -8.96 -8.85
CA PRO A 241 -11.54 -8.80 -8.00
C PRO A 241 -11.15 -8.48 -6.54
N ASN A 242 -12.09 -7.86 -5.83
CA ASN A 242 -11.95 -7.44 -4.42
C ASN A 242 -10.73 -6.55 -4.14
N SER A 243 -10.23 -5.81 -5.13
CA SER A 243 -9.20 -4.79 -4.94
C SER A 243 -9.69 -3.45 -5.42
N GLU A 244 -9.47 -2.40 -4.64
CA GLU A 244 -9.86 -1.03 -5.01
C GLU A 244 -8.90 0.03 -4.44
N ILE A 245 -8.63 1.04 -5.26
CA ILE A 245 -8.00 2.30 -4.83
C ILE A 245 -9.12 3.31 -4.61
N ILE A 246 -9.18 3.93 -3.43
CA ILE A 246 -10.19 4.95 -3.10
C ILE A 246 -9.58 6.34 -3.17
N SER A 247 -8.35 6.51 -2.68
CA SER A 247 -7.61 7.76 -2.80
C SER A 247 -6.11 7.56 -2.78
N GLY A 248 -5.40 8.53 -3.36
CA GLY A 248 -4.02 8.81 -3.00
C GLY A 248 -3.93 9.82 -1.86
N GLY A 249 -2.72 10.29 -1.60
CA GLY A 249 -2.48 11.35 -0.63
C GLY A 249 -1.07 11.90 -0.72
N VAL A 250 -0.88 13.06 -0.09
CA VAL A 250 0.37 13.83 -0.14
C VAL A 250 1.50 12.96 0.38
N SER A 251 2.39 12.57 -0.52
CA SER A 251 3.53 11.70 -0.21
C SER A 251 4.66 11.90 -1.21
N SER A 252 5.77 11.19 -1.03
CA SER A 252 6.88 11.17 -1.99
C SER A 252 6.60 10.33 -3.26
N LYS A 253 5.37 9.83 -3.42
CA LYS A 253 4.99 8.88 -4.47
C LYS A 253 4.02 9.51 -5.47
N GLN A 254 3.88 8.83 -6.61
CA GLN A 254 2.99 9.19 -7.69
C GLN A 254 1.51 9.14 -7.27
N LYS A 255 0.63 9.70 -8.11
CA LYS A 255 -0.80 9.85 -7.81
C LYS A 255 -1.54 8.54 -7.55
N THR A 256 -1.03 7.42 -8.07
CA THR A 256 -1.62 6.09 -7.91
C THR A 256 -1.23 5.41 -6.59
N ALA A 257 -0.30 5.97 -5.81
CA ALA A 257 0.02 5.45 -4.49
C ALA A 257 -1.23 5.44 -3.60
N VAL A 258 -1.50 4.31 -2.94
CA VAL A 258 -2.78 4.03 -2.29
C VAL A 258 -2.73 4.51 -0.84
N ALA A 259 -3.45 5.59 -0.54
CA ALA A 259 -3.62 6.09 0.83
C ALA A 259 -4.89 5.52 1.49
N LEU A 260 -5.97 5.39 0.71
CA LEU A 260 -7.18 4.68 1.09
C LEU A 260 -7.45 3.60 0.03
N GLY A 261 -7.65 2.36 0.45
CA GLY A 261 -7.93 1.27 -0.46
C GLY A 261 -8.28 -0.02 0.27
N ARG A 262 -8.79 -1.00 -0.48
CA ARG A 262 -9.17 -2.31 0.06
C ARG A 262 -8.62 -3.43 -0.80
N HIS A 263 -8.30 -4.54 -0.14
CA HIS A 263 -7.97 -5.81 -0.76
C HIS A 263 -8.62 -6.95 0.02
N GLY A 264 -9.56 -7.68 -0.58
CA GLY A 264 -10.43 -8.62 0.13
C GLY A 264 -11.25 -7.90 1.19
N ASN A 265 -11.22 -8.45 2.41
CA ASN A 265 -11.83 -7.86 3.60
C ASN A 265 -10.86 -7.00 4.43
N PHE A 266 -9.75 -6.58 3.85
CA PHE A 266 -8.77 -5.68 4.47
C PHE A 266 -8.87 -4.28 3.89
N PHE A 267 -8.94 -3.29 4.77
CA PHE A 267 -8.98 -1.88 4.41
C PHE A 267 -7.74 -1.16 4.93
N LEU A 268 -7.08 -0.38 4.08
CA LEU A 268 -6.01 0.53 4.46
C LEU A 268 -6.59 1.91 4.74
N TRP A 269 -6.51 2.34 6.00
CA TRP A 269 -6.57 3.74 6.37
C TRP A 269 -5.13 4.25 6.52
N GLY A 270 -4.54 4.75 5.43
CA GLY A 270 -3.12 5.09 5.38
C GLY A 270 -2.71 6.22 6.33
N PHE A 271 -3.63 7.13 6.64
CA PHE A 271 -3.41 8.28 7.52
C PHE A 271 -3.17 7.84 8.97
N ALA A 272 -2.36 8.59 9.72
CA ALA A 272 -1.83 8.13 11.00
C ALA A 272 -2.42 8.84 12.23
N GLY A 273 -3.21 9.89 12.05
CA GLY A 273 -3.83 10.61 13.15
C GLY A 273 -4.73 9.72 14.02
N SER A 274 -4.78 10.04 15.31
CA SER A 274 -5.85 9.55 16.18
C SER A 274 -7.06 10.49 16.05
N PRO A 275 -8.24 10.16 16.61
CA PRO A 275 -9.39 11.06 16.57
C PRO A 275 -9.14 12.43 17.21
N ALA A 276 -8.11 12.57 18.07
CA ALA A 276 -7.71 13.87 18.59
C ALA A 276 -7.15 14.81 17.50
N TYR A 277 -6.56 14.23 16.45
CA TYR A 277 -5.92 14.95 15.34
C TYR A 277 -6.73 14.90 14.04
N MET A 278 -7.63 13.92 13.86
CA MET A 278 -8.53 13.89 12.70
C MET A 278 -9.41 15.15 12.63
N THR A 279 -9.74 15.60 11.42
CA THR A 279 -10.82 16.55 11.20
C THR A 279 -12.18 15.91 11.55
N GLU A 280 -13.21 16.71 11.79
CA GLU A 280 -14.56 16.16 12.08
C GLU A 280 -15.09 15.34 10.90
N GLU A 281 -14.79 15.76 9.66
CA GLU A 281 -15.12 15.02 8.44
C GLU A 281 -14.41 13.66 8.43
N ALA A 282 -13.12 13.62 8.75
CA ALA A 282 -12.32 12.39 8.77
C ALA A 282 -12.77 11.39 9.82
N LYS A 283 -13.20 11.86 11.00
CA LYS A 283 -13.81 10.98 12.01
C LYS A 283 -15.03 10.25 11.45
N ILE A 284 -15.90 10.94 10.71
CA ILE A 284 -17.10 10.35 10.10
C ILE A 284 -16.73 9.38 8.96
N VAL A 285 -15.80 9.78 8.07
CA VAL A 285 -15.35 8.90 6.99
C VAL A 285 -14.64 7.65 7.54
N PHE A 286 -13.86 7.77 8.62
CA PHE A 286 -13.22 6.64 9.29
C PHE A 286 -14.24 5.63 9.82
N VAL A 287 -15.30 6.09 10.49
CA VAL A 287 -16.34 5.18 10.97
C VAL A 287 -17.17 4.58 9.83
N ASN A 288 -17.40 5.31 8.74
CA ASN A 288 -17.99 4.75 7.53
C ASN A 288 -17.08 3.69 6.87
N ALA A 289 -15.75 3.83 6.94
CA ALA A 289 -14.82 2.81 6.47
C ALA A 289 -14.90 1.50 7.28
N ILE A 290 -15.22 1.58 8.57
CA ILE A 290 -15.48 0.39 9.41
C ILE A 290 -16.78 -0.31 8.97
N VAL A 291 -17.86 0.45 8.76
CA VAL A 291 -19.12 -0.09 8.24
C VAL A 291 -18.91 -0.75 6.89
N TYR A 292 -18.18 -0.08 6.00
CA TYR A 292 -17.79 -0.58 4.70
C TYR A 292 -17.01 -1.90 4.80
N THR A 293 -16.02 -1.96 5.69
CA THR A 293 -15.23 -3.18 5.93
C THR A 293 -16.09 -4.34 6.43
N ASN A 294 -17.08 -4.08 7.30
CA ASN A 294 -18.04 -5.09 7.75
C ASN A 294 -18.91 -5.62 6.60
N LYS A 295 -19.39 -4.74 5.71
CA LYS A 295 -20.17 -5.12 4.52
C LYS A 295 -19.38 -6.09 3.63
N HIS A 296 -18.07 -5.90 3.54
CA HIS A 296 -17.15 -6.74 2.77
C HIS A 296 -16.45 -7.84 3.59
N LYS A 297 -16.96 -8.20 4.78
CA LYS A 297 -16.26 -9.13 5.69
C LYS A 297 -15.99 -10.53 5.10
N ASN A 298 -16.79 -10.93 4.12
CA ASN A 298 -16.69 -12.22 3.45
C ASN A 298 -15.78 -12.20 2.22
N ASP A 299 -15.38 -11.03 1.74
CA ASP A 299 -14.49 -10.89 0.60
C ASP A 299 -13.12 -11.49 0.93
N LYS A 300 -12.57 -12.29 0.02
CA LYS A 300 -11.27 -12.93 0.19
C LYS A 300 -10.21 -12.24 -0.65
N LEU A 301 -8.95 -12.40 -0.22
CA LEU A 301 -7.78 -12.11 -1.04
C LEU A 301 -7.75 -13.14 -2.19
N ILE A 302 -8.27 -12.78 -3.36
CA ILE A 302 -8.26 -13.68 -4.53
C ILE A 302 -6.84 -13.74 -5.12
N VAL A 303 -6.13 -12.61 -5.11
CA VAL A 303 -4.73 -12.50 -5.48
C VAL A 303 -3.89 -12.36 -4.23
N ARG A 304 -2.74 -13.03 -4.18
CA ARG A 304 -1.75 -12.83 -3.12
C ARG A 304 -0.46 -12.27 -3.69
N LYS A 305 -0.09 -11.06 -3.24
CA LYS A 305 1.16 -10.39 -3.54
C LYS A 305 2.20 -10.74 -2.46
N TYR A 306 2.86 -11.89 -2.60
CA TYR A 306 3.90 -12.31 -1.65
C TYR A 306 5.23 -11.57 -1.82
N ASN A 307 5.45 -10.97 -2.99
CA ASN A 307 6.60 -10.13 -3.27
C ASN A 307 6.17 -8.67 -3.45
N GLU A 308 6.41 -7.84 -2.44
CA GLU A 308 6.08 -6.41 -2.46
C GLU A 308 6.84 -5.64 -3.56
N ARG A 309 7.95 -6.21 -4.07
CA ARG A 309 8.88 -5.60 -5.02
C ARG A 309 8.76 -6.13 -6.43
N ILE A 310 7.75 -6.97 -6.70
CA ILE A 310 7.47 -7.44 -8.04
C ILE A 310 7.19 -6.23 -8.96
N ALA A 311 7.84 -6.21 -10.13
CA ALA A 311 7.55 -5.20 -11.15
C ALA A 311 6.27 -5.58 -11.89
N THR A 312 5.45 -4.60 -12.22
CA THR A 312 4.35 -4.77 -13.19
C THR A 312 4.75 -4.05 -14.48
N LYS A 313 3.99 -4.21 -15.56
CA LYS A 313 4.24 -3.52 -16.83
C LYS A 313 4.11 -1.99 -16.71
N GLU A 314 3.49 -1.45 -15.66
CA GLU A 314 3.57 0.00 -15.37
C GLU A 314 5.00 0.47 -15.10
N TYR A 315 5.88 -0.41 -14.61
CA TYR A 315 7.29 -0.09 -14.41
C TYR A 315 8.02 0.19 -15.75
N ILE A 316 7.49 -0.30 -16.88
CA ILE A 316 8.00 0.04 -18.21
C ILE A 316 7.87 1.55 -18.47
N ASP A 317 6.76 2.16 -18.04
CA ASP A 317 6.52 3.58 -18.24
C ASP A 317 7.48 4.43 -17.38
N GLU A 318 7.82 3.95 -16.18
CA GLU A 318 8.85 4.55 -15.34
C GLU A 318 10.26 4.43 -15.96
N LEU A 319 10.61 3.25 -16.51
CA LEU A 319 11.87 3.04 -17.22
C LEU A 319 11.97 3.94 -18.46
N LEU A 320 10.88 4.06 -19.24
CA LEU A 320 10.80 4.99 -20.37
C LEU A 320 10.96 6.44 -19.91
N PHE A 321 10.39 6.82 -18.78
CA PHE A 321 10.54 8.16 -18.21
C PHE A 321 11.99 8.47 -17.85
N TYR A 322 12.72 7.52 -17.26
CA TYR A 322 14.14 7.68 -16.95
C TYR A 322 15.01 7.95 -18.19
N THR A 323 14.56 7.57 -19.39
CA THR A 323 15.26 7.91 -20.64
C THR A 323 15.10 9.37 -21.08
N THR A 324 14.24 10.16 -20.43
CA THR A 324 13.89 11.52 -20.88
C THR A 324 14.75 12.62 -20.25
N LYS A 325 14.96 13.74 -20.96
CA LYS A 325 15.65 14.91 -20.40
C LYS A 325 15.00 15.45 -19.11
N PRO A 326 13.68 15.66 -19.03
CA PRO A 326 13.06 16.21 -17.84
C PRO A 326 13.26 15.35 -16.59
N SER A 327 13.22 14.02 -16.72
CA SER A 327 13.48 13.09 -15.61
C SER A 327 14.86 13.31 -14.95
N TYR A 328 15.91 13.50 -15.75
CA TYR A 328 17.24 13.78 -15.22
C TYR A 328 17.35 15.18 -14.62
N VAL A 329 16.71 16.19 -15.22
CA VAL A 329 16.68 17.55 -14.67
C VAL A 329 16.02 17.53 -13.29
N SER A 330 14.88 16.84 -13.14
CA SER A 330 14.20 16.66 -11.86
C SER A 330 15.10 16.01 -10.82
N TYR A 331 15.85 14.96 -11.19
CA TYR A 331 16.85 14.33 -10.33
C TYR A 331 17.93 15.31 -9.85
N VAL A 332 18.50 16.10 -10.77
CA VAL A 332 19.54 17.11 -10.45
C VAL A 332 18.98 18.17 -9.50
N GLU A 333 17.77 18.66 -9.75
CA GLU A 333 17.12 19.66 -8.91
C GLU A 333 16.79 19.12 -7.51
N ALA A 334 16.28 17.90 -7.41
CA ALA A 334 16.02 17.23 -6.15
C ALA A 334 17.31 17.10 -5.30
N TYR A 335 18.41 16.65 -5.91
CA TYR A 335 19.69 16.53 -5.20
C TYR A 335 20.30 17.88 -4.79
N LYS A 336 20.19 18.91 -5.63
CA LYS A 336 20.55 20.29 -5.24
C LYS A 336 19.72 20.76 -4.04
N GLY A 337 18.42 20.48 -4.06
CA GLY A 337 17.49 20.79 -2.97
C GLY A 337 17.87 20.07 -1.67
N PHE A 338 18.14 18.77 -1.72
CA PHE A 338 18.59 17.99 -0.57
C PHE A 338 19.90 18.53 0.00
N ASN A 339 20.90 18.78 -0.85
CA ASN A 339 22.19 19.31 -0.41
C ASN A 339 22.05 20.68 0.24
N LYS A 340 21.24 21.58 -0.33
CA LYS A 340 20.95 22.88 0.25
C LYS A 340 20.29 22.74 1.63
N SER A 341 19.26 21.89 1.72
CA SER A 341 18.51 21.65 2.97
C SER A 341 19.40 21.06 4.06
N THR A 342 20.26 20.11 3.72
CA THR A 342 21.24 19.52 4.65
C THR A 342 22.21 20.57 5.18
N VAL A 343 22.76 21.44 4.32
CA VAL A 343 23.67 22.51 4.75
C VAL A 343 22.97 23.52 5.67
N GLU A 344 21.72 23.87 5.36
CA GLU A 344 20.92 24.76 6.21
C GLU A 344 20.63 24.13 7.58
N GLU A 345 20.31 22.83 7.62
CA GLU A 345 20.04 22.11 8.85
C GLU A 345 21.32 21.95 9.69
N GLN A 346 22.46 21.62 9.07
CA GLN A 346 23.77 21.61 9.73
C GLN A 346 24.09 22.96 10.39
N LYS A 347 23.74 24.09 9.76
CA LYS A 347 23.92 25.42 10.37
C LYS A 347 23.05 25.60 11.63
N LYS A 348 21.80 25.12 11.61
CA LYS A 348 20.90 25.17 12.79
C LYS A 348 21.42 24.29 13.92
N ILE A 349 21.84 23.07 13.62
CA ILE A 349 22.41 22.12 14.57
C ILE A 349 23.68 22.68 15.21
N LYS A 350 24.60 23.26 14.43
CA LYS A 350 25.81 23.94 14.96
C LYS A 350 25.47 25.09 15.90
N LYS A 351 24.44 25.90 15.58
CA LYS A 351 23.96 26.98 16.48
C LYS A 351 23.37 26.42 17.78
N LYS A 352 22.60 25.32 17.70
CA LYS A 352 22.07 24.62 18.89
C LYS A 352 23.20 24.09 19.77
N GLN A 353 24.21 23.46 19.16
CA GLN A 353 25.40 22.95 19.85
C GLN A 353 26.20 24.08 20.52
N ALA A 354 26.39 25.21 19.85
CA ALA A 354 27.09 26.37 20.40
C ALA A 354 26.37 27.02 21.60
N LYS A 355 25.05 26.82 21.73
CA LYS A 355 24.27 27.25 22.91
C LYS A 355 24.34 26.28 24.09
N GLY A 356 25.13 25.20 23.99
CA GLY A 356 25.26 24.17 25.03
C GLY A 356 24.10 23.17 25.08
N ASN A 357 23.17 23.19 24.12
CA ASN A 357 22.05 22.27 24.09
C ASN A 357 22.47 20.88 23.59
N ALA A 358 21.95 19.83 24.21
CA ALA A 358 22.19 18.46 23.78
C ALA A 358 21.65 18.21 22.36
N LEU A 359 22.45 17.54 21.53
CA LEU A 359 22.05 17.08 20.20
C LEU A 359 21.46 15.67 20.28
N THR A 360 20.38 15.45 19.54
CA THR A 360 19.84 14.12 19.27
C THR A 360 20.78 13.32 18.35
N GLU A 361 20.65 11.99 18.33
CA GLU A 361 21.45 11.15 17.42
C GLU A 361 21.23 11.51 15.95
N MET A 362 20.00 11.82 15.55
CA MET A 362 19.70 12.26 14.18
C MET A 362 20.41 13.57 13.82
N GLU A 363 20.44 14.54 14.74
CA GLU A 363 21.18 15.80 14.52
C GLU A 363 22.69 15.55 14.41
N LYS A 364 23.25 14.62 15.19
CA LYS A 364 24.67 14.22 15.05
C LYS A 364 24.93 13.60 13.67
N MET A 365 24.06 12.70 13.21
CA MET A 365 24.16 12.11 11.88
C MET A 365 24.12 13.17 10.77
N ILE A 366 23.17 14.10 10.82
CA ILE A 366 23.07 15.22 9.86
C ILE A 366 24.34 16.07 9.89
N LEU A 367 24.88 16.37 11.07
CA LEU A 367 26.10 17.17 11.23
C LEU A 367 27.31 16.54 10.55
N THR A 368 27.41 15.20 10.57
CA THR A 368 28.48 14.44 9.89
C THR A 368 28.20 14.10 8.44
N SER A 369 26.97 14.33 7.96
CA SER A 369 26.58 13.97 6.59
C SER A 369 27.31 14.84 5.55
N LYS A 370 27.70 14.22 4.43
CA LYS A 370 28.30 14.91 3.29
C LYS A 370 27.23 15.26 2.26
N PRO A 371 27.37 16.38 1.52
CA PRO A 371 26.55 16.63 0.34
C PRO A 371 26.58 15.43 -0.60
N GLN A 372 25.43 15.08 -1.14
CA GLN A 372 25.28 14.02 -2.13
C GLN A 372 25.92 14.47 -3.45
N GLU A 373 26.71 13.59 -4.05
CA GLU A 373 27.26 13.83 -5.38
C GLU A 373 26.15 13.77 -6.43
N ILE A 374 26.16 14.74 -7.36
CA ILE A 374 25.18 14.78 -8.45
C ILE A 374 25.83 14.17 -9.69
N GLY A 375 25.53 12.88 -9.90
CA GLY A 375 26.05 12.13 -11.04
C GLY A 375 25.66 12.71 -12.41
N THR A 376 26.44 12.32 -13.42
CA THR A 376 26.20 12.63 -14.84
C THR A 376 24.90 11.98 -15.34
N ARG A 377 24.51 12.30 -16.58
CA ARG A 377 23.37 11.63 -17.23
C ARG A 377 23.60 10.12 -17.35
N GLU A 378 24.83 9.71 -17.60
CA GLU A 378 25.19 8.28 -17.69
C GLU A 378 25.06 7.59 -16.34
N ASP A 379 25.56 8.21 -15.26
CA ASP A 379 25.44 7.67 -13.90
C ASP A 379 23.98 7.52 -13.50
N TYR A 380 23.15 8.50 -13.86
CA TYR A 380 21.70 8.46 -13.65
C TYR A 380 21.04 7.29 -14.39
N LEU A 381 21.36 7.07 -15.66
CA LEU A 381 20.80 5.95 -16.43
C LEU A 381 21.28 4.60 -15.88
N LYS A 382 22.58 4.47 -15.57
CA LYS A 382 23.15 3.26 -14.95
C LYS A 382 22.49 2.96 -13.60
N LYS A 383 22.25 3.98 -12.78
CA LYS A 383 21.56 3.83 -11.48
C LYS A 383 20.14 3.32 -11.60
N ASN A 384 19.36 3.84 -12.55
CA ASN A 384 17.92 3.55 -12.63
C ASN A 384 17.57 2.37 -13.54
N ILE A 385 18.35 2.14 -14.60
CA ILE A 385 18.08 1.12 -15.64
C ILE A 385 19.15 0.02 -15.64
N GLY A 386 20.37 0.29 -15.15
CA GLY A 386 21.50 -0.63 -15.24
C GLY A 386 21.35 -1.97 -14.51
N ARG A 387 20.34 -2.10 -13.64
CA ARG A 387 20.00 -3.36 -12.96
C ARG A 387 19.12 -4.31 -13.77
N GLN A 388 18.52 -3.84 -14.87
CA GLN A 388 17.58 -4.64 -15.64
C GLN A 388 18.31 -5.78 -16.35
N SER A 389 17.69 -6.96 -16.40
CA SER A 389 18.31 -8.17 -17.00
C SER A 389 18.72 -8.00 -18.47
N TRP A 390 18.07 -7.08 -19.18
CA TRP A 390 18.30 -6.79 -20.60
C TRP A 390 19.23 -5.59 -20.84
N PHE A 391 19.80 -4.99 -19.79
CA PHE A 391 20.66 -3.81 -19.92
C PHE A 391 21.89 -4.05 -20.81
N GLU A 392 22.45 -5.26 -20.82
CA GLU A 392 23.58 -5.63 -21.68
C GLU A 392 23.26 -5.52 -23.19
N LEU A 393 21.97 -5.65 -23.56
CA LEU A 393 21.52 -5.55 -24.96
C LEU A 393 21.42 -4.11 -25.45
N THR A 394 21.07 -3.19 -24.57
CA THR A 394 20.77 -1.79 -24.94
C THR A 394 21.86 -0.81 -24.50
N GLY A 395 22.64 -1.17 -23.48
CA GLY A 395 23.50 -0.25 -22.75
C GLY A 395 22.73 0.98 -22.28
N ILE A 396 23.38 2.15 -22.36
CA ILE A 396 22.81 3.45 -22.01
C ILE A 396 22.17 4.18 -23.20
N ASP A 397 22.07 3.55 -24.38
CA ASP A 397 21.44 4.16 -25.55
C ASP A 397 19.93 4.28 -25.32
N THR A 398 19.48 5.52 -25.06
CA THR A 398 18.07 5.81 -24.81
C THR A 398 17.13 5.42 -25.95
N LEU A 399 17.57 5.46 -27.22
CA LEU A 399 16.73 5.04 -28.35
C LEU A 399 16.61 3.52 -28.38
N ALA A 400 17.72 2.81 -28.18
CA ALA A 400 17.72 1.35 -28.08
C ALA A 400 16.86 0.85 -26.91
N ILE A 401 17.01 1.46 -25.72
CA ILE A 401 16.18 1.17 -24.53
C ILE A 401 14.70 1.34 -24.86
N ARG A 402 14.31 2.50 -25.41
CA ARG A 402 12.90 2.81 -25.71
C ARG A 402 12.31 1.85 -26.74
N LYS A 403 13.08 1.54 -27.79
CA LYS A 403 12.70 0.57 -28.81
C LYS A 403 12.48 -0.82 -28.18
N TYR A 404 13.45 -1.30 -27.41
CA TYR A 404 13.38 -2.61 -26.75
C TYR A 404 12.16 -2.72 -25.82
N LEU A 405 11.94 -1.70 -24.98
CA LEU A 405 10.80 -1.67 -24.06
C LEU A 405 9.45 -1.64 -24.80
N THR A 406 9.36 -0.88 -25.90
CA THR A 406 8.11 -0.74 -26.66
C THR A 406 7.79 -2.01 -27.45
N GLU A 407 8.77 -2.57 -28.16
CA GLU A 407 8.57 -3.76 -29.01
C GLU A 407 8.27 -5.02 -28.20
N ASN A 408 8.77 -5.11 -26.96
CA ASN A 408 8.60 -6.28 -26.10
C ASN A 408 7.51 -6.11 -25.02
N ARG A 409 6.77 -4.99 -25.00
CA ARG A 409 5.80 -4.65 -23.94
C ARG A 409 4.82 -5.79 -23.60
N ASP A 410 4.35 -6.48 -24.63
CA ASP A 410 3.36 -7.56 -24.49
C ASP A 410 3.93 -8.86 -23.91
N TYR A 411 5.25 -9.03 -23.97
CA TYR A 411 5.96 -10.25 -23.59
C TYR A 411 6.76 -10.09 -22.29
N PHE A 412 6.79 -8.91 -21.69
CA PHE A 412 7.43 -8.72 -20.39
C PHE A 412 6.68 -9.44 -19.28
N TYR A 413 7.45 -10.08 -18.40
CA TYR A 413 7.00 -10.63 -17.13
C TYR A 413 8.05 -10.39 -16.03
N SER A 414 7.65 -10.55 -14.77
CA SER A 414 8.56 -10.51 -13.62
C SER A 414 8.59 -11.88 -12.96
N GLU A 415 9.77 -12.33 -12.52
CA GLU A 415 9.88 -13.52 -11.69
C GLU A 415 9.10 -13.31 -10.38
N PRO A 416 8.51 -14.38 -9.80
CA PRO A 416 7.80 -14.28 -8.53
C PRO A 416 8.66 -13.71 -7.38
N ASP A 417 9.97 -13.95 -7.40
CA ASP A 417 10.98 -13.44 -6.47
C ASP A 417 11.79 -12.26 -7.02
N GLY A 418 11.42 -11.71 -8.17
CA GLY A 418 12.10 -10.60 -8.84
C GLY A 418 12.11 -9.30 -8.03
N PHE A 419 13.14 -8.47 -8.25
CA PHE A 419 13.30 -7.18 -7.58
C PHE A 419 13.24 -6.06 -8.63
N TYR A 420 12.05 -5.51 -8.87
CA TYR A 420 11.83 -4.43 -9.86
C TYR A 420 12.54 -4.71 -11.20
N ASP A 421 12.38 -5.92 -11.70
CA ASP A 421 12.99 -6.40 -12.94
C ASP A 421 11.90 -6.99 -13.83
N LEU A 422 12.01 -6.72 -15.13
CA LEU A 422 11.12 -7.24 -16.16
C LEU A 422 11.97 -7.93 -17.23
N LYS A 423 11.65 -9.19 -17.49
CA LYS A 423 12.27 -10.02 -18.52
C LYS A 423 11.32 -10.24 -19.68
N VAL A 424 11.86 -10.36 -20.88
CA VAL A 424 11.07 -10.80 -22.04
C VAL A 424 10.91 -12.32 -21.96
N ASP A 425 9.67 -12.79 -22.00
CA ASP A 425 9.39 -14.21 -22.17
C ASP A 425 9.48 -14.59 -23.65
N GLU A 426 10.62 -15.16 -24.02
CA GLU A 426 10.89 -15.58 -25.41
C GLU A 426 10.01 -16.76 -25.86
N ASP A 427 9.46 -17.57 -24.94
CA ASP A 427 8.56 -18.66 -25.31
C ASP A 427 7.25 -18.09 -25.91
N ILE A 428 6.58 -17.17 -25.21
CA ILE A 428 5.33 -16.57 -25.70
C ILE A 428 5.55 -15.55 -26.82
N LYS A 429 6.70 -14.88 -26.85
CA LYS A 429 7.09 -13.99 -27.94
C LYS A 429 7.24 -14.75 -29.24
N SER A 430 7.82 -15.96 -29.20
CA SER A 430 7.89 -16.84 -30.38
C SER A 430 6.52 -17.27 -30.91
N LEU A 431 5.48 -17.22 -30.06
CA LEU A 431 4.09 -17.51 -30.47
C LEU A 431 3.35 -16.26 -30.98
N GLY A 432 3.88 -15.05 -30.75
CA GLY A 432 3.21 -13.79 -31.08
C GLY A 432 1.94 -13.54 -30.26
N ILE A 433 1.84 -14.11 -29.05
CA ILE A 433 0.67 -13.97 -28.17
C ILE A 433 1.11 -13.36 -26.84
N ALA A 434 0.53 -12.21 -26.48
CA ALA A 434 0.80 -11.54 -25.20
C ALA A 434 0.44 -12.45 -23.99
N ASN A 435 1.16 -12.32 -22.88
CA ASN A 435 0.82 -13.06 -21.64
C ASN A 435 -0.56 -12.70 -21.08
N THR A 436 -1.00 -11.46 -21.31
CA THR A 436 -2.32 -10.95 -20.94
C THR A 436 -3.44 -11.41 -21.88
N ASN A 437 -3.12 -12.17 -22.94
CA ASN A 437 -4.12 -12.75 -23.83
C ASN A 437 -4.33 -14.24 -23.51
N ILE A 438 -5.52 -14.60 -23.04
CA ILE A 438 -5.88 -15.97 -22.59
C ILE A 438 -5.63 -17.04 -23.67
N LYS A 439 -5.58 -16.65 -24.95
CA LYS A 439 -5.23 -17.54 -26.07
C LYS A 439 -3.83 -18.13 -25.95
N VAL A 440 -2.94 -17.56 -25.14
CA VAL A 440 -1.61 -18.13 -24.88
C VAL A 440 -1.72 -19.49 -24.20
N LEU A 441 -2.69 -19.66 -23.29
CA LEU A 441 -2.96 -20.94 -22.64
C LEU A 441 -3.55 -21.93 -23.64
N ASP A 442 -4.56 -21.53 -24.40
CA ASP A 442 -5.18 -22.37 -25.43
C ASP A 442 -4.18 -22.87 -26.47
N LYS A 443 -3.29 -21.98 -26.92
CA LYS A 443 -2.21 -22.31 -27.85
C LYS A 443 -1.23 -23.33 -27.25
N ALA A 444 -0.78 -23.12 -26.01
CA ALA A 444 0.11 -24.05 -25.34
C ALA A 444 -0.56 -25.42 -25.12
N ILE A 445 -1.84 -25.47 -24.73
CA ILE A 445 -2.57 -26.74 -24.59
C ILE A 445 -2.66 -27.46 -25.94
N SER A 446 -2.99 -26.73 -27.01
CA SER A 446 -3.05 -27.31 -28.36
C SER A 446 -1.71 -27.90 -28.81
N MET A 447 -0.60 -27.25 -28.47
CA MET A 447 0.74 -27.74 -28.73
C MET A 447 1.04 -29.06 -28.00
N LEU A 448 0.57 -29.21 -26.76
CA LEU A 448 0.62 -30.50 -26.04
C LEU A 448 -0.24 -31.56 -26.72
N GLU A 449 -1.47 -31.22 -27.13
CA GLU A 449 -2.40 -32.14 -27.80
C GLU A 449 -1.85 -32.66 -29.14
N THR A 450 -1.10 -31.83 -29.87
CA THR A 450 -0.52 -32.18 -31.17
C THR A 450 0.94 -32.63 -31.11
N ASN A 451 1.52 -32.78 -29.92
CA ASN A 451 2.93 -33.15 -29.72
C ASN A 451 3.94 -32.21 -30.42
N VAL A 452 3.69 -30.89 -30.41
CA VAL A 452 4.55 -29.87 -31.02
C VAL A 452 5.20 -29.03 -29.92
N GLU A 453 6.54 -28.94 -29.91
CA GLU A 453 7.31 -28.15 -28.93
C GLU A 453 6.82 -28.33 -27.48
N ILE A 454 6.62 -29.59 -27.07
CA ILE A 454 5.99 -29.98 -25.79
C ILE A 454 6.62 -29.26 -24.59
N ASP A 455 7.95 -29.19 -24.53
CA ASP A 455 8.65 -28.52 -23.43
C ASP A 455 8.33 -27.02 -23.33
N LYS A 456 8.24 -26.33 -24.48
CA LYS A 456 7.85 -24.91 -24.53
C LYS A 456 6.42 -24.73 -24.04
N ALA A 457 5.51 -25.54 -24.57
CA ALA A 457 4.11 -25.50 -24.19
C ALA A 457 3.90 -25.72 -22.68
N TYR A 458 4.58 -26.72 -22.12
CA TYR A 458 4.48 -27.01 -20.70
C TYR A 458 5.10 -25.92 -19.82
N ARG A 459 6.26 -25.35 -20.20
CA ARG A 459 6.84 -24.19 -19.50
C ARG A 459 5.87 -23.00 -19.46
N ILE A 460 5.23 -22.68 -20.59
CA ILE A 460 4.23 -21.60 -20.67
C ILE A 460 3.09 -21.86 -19.68
N LEU A 461 2.53 -23.07 -19.67
CA LEU A 461 1.42 -23.42 -18.77
C LEU A 461 1.81 -23.36 -17.29
N LEU A 462 3.01 -23.84 -16.95
CA LEU A 462 3.52 -23.79 -15.58
C LEU A 462 3.85 -22.37 -15.10
N ARG A 463 4.29 -21.49 -16.01
CA ARG A 463 4.62 -20.08 -15.73
C ARG A 463 3.36 -19.24 -15.51
N TYR A 464 2.36 -19.42 -16.37
CA TYR A 464 1.19 -18.55 -16.42
C TYR A 464 -0.04 -19.11 -15.69
N THR A 465 0.08 -20.23 -14.97
CA THR A 465 -0.99 -20.79 -14.15
C THR A 465 -0.42 -21.34 -12.83
N LEU A 466 -1.30 -21.62 -11.86
CA LEU A 466 -0.89 -22.30 -10.62
C LEU A 466 -0.98 -23.84 -10.72
N GLU A 467 -1.44 -24.36 -11.84
CA GLU A 467 -1.67 -25.78 -12.06
C GLU A 467 -0.39 -26.50 -12.51
N ASP A 468 -0.37 -27.83 -12.39
CA ASP A 468 0.75 -28.66 -12.84
C ASP A 468 0.31 -30.00 -13.46
N PHE A 469 -0.85 -30.01 -14.14
CA PHE A 469 -1.38 -31.22 -14.77
C PHE A 469 -0.36 -31.92 -15.67
N LYS A 470 -0.42 -33.24 -15.71
CA LYS A 470 0.61 -34.06 -16.38
C LYS A 470 0.19 -34.49 -17.79
N THR A 471 -1.05 -34.24 -18.20
CA THR A 471 -1.56 -34.64 -19.50
C THR A 471 -2.28 -33.51 -20.21
N ALA A 472 -2.25 -33.51 -21.55
CA ALA A 472 -2.93 -32.51 -22.37
C ALA A 472 -4.46 -32.49 -22.12
N LYS A 473 -5.05 -33.67 -21.87
CA LYS A 473 -6.48 -33.81 -21.56
C LYS A 473 -6.89 -33.12 -20.27
N GLU A 474 -6.09 -33.23 -19.21
CA GLU A 474 -6.33 -32.54 -17.94
C GLU A 474 -6.29 -31.03 -18.12
N TRP A 475 -5.24 -30.52 -18.79
CA TRP A 475 -5.12 -29.10 -19.12
C TRP A 475 -6.31 -28.58 -19.92
N ARG A 476 -6.72 -29.30 -20.98
CA ARG A 476 -7.87 -28.93 -21.81
C ARG A 476 -9.17 -28.90 -21.03
N THR A 477 -9.37 -29.89 -20.16
CA THR A 477 -10.56 -29.99 -19.31
C THR A 477 -10.63 -28.82 -18.33
N TRP A 478 -9.52 -28.52 -17.65
CA TRP A 478 -9.40 -27.37 -16.76
C TRP A 478 -9.65 -26.05 -17.49
N TYR A 479 -9.01 -25.84 -18.65
CA TYR A 479 -9.16 -24.62 -19.41
C TYR A 479 -10.61 -24.39 -19.84
N ASN A 480 -11.25 -25.40 -20.45
CA ASN A 480 -12.62 -25.29 -20.92
C ASN A 480 -13.62 -25.05 -19.77
N GLY A 481 -13.38 -25.66 -18.60
CA GLY A 481 -14.24 -25.48 -17.43
C GLY A 481 -14.10 -24.13 -16.73
N ASN A 482 -13.00 -23.40 -16.96
CA ASN A 482 -12.67 -22.20 -16.18
C ASN A 482 -12.44 -20.92 -16.99
N LYS A 483 -12.18 -21.00 -18.30
CA LYS A 483 -11.75 -19.86 -19.14
C LYS A 483 -12.62 -18.60 -19.03
N ASP A 484 -13.93 -18.75 -18.86
CA ASP A 484 -14.86 -17.62 -18.78
C ASP A 484 -14.77 -16.87 -17.43
N ASN A 485 -14.14 -17.49 -16.44
CA ASN A 485 -13.90 -16.96 -15.10
C ASN A 485 -12.44 -16.59 -14.86
N MET A 486 -11.57 -16.71 -15.87
CA MET A 486 -10.15 -16.41 -15.72
C MET A 486 -9.86 -14.91 -15.84
N PHE A 487 -8.92 -14.44 -15.02
CA PHE A 487 -8.37 -13.09 -15.12
C PHE A 487 -6.84 -13.15 -14.94
N PHE A 488 -6.13 -12.22 -15.56
CA PHE A 488 -4.68 -12.13 -15.47
C PHE A 488 -4.27 -11.14 -14.40
N THR A 489 -3.30 -11.51 -13.56
CA THR A 489 -2.74 -10.61 -12.55
C THR A 489 -1.24 -10.50 -12.69
N GLU A 490 -0.74 -9.27 -12.73
CA GLU A 490 0.69 -8.97 -12.73
C GLU A 490 1.20 -8.90 -11.28
N MET A 491 0.44 -8.26 -10.39
CA MET A 491 0.77 -8.17 -8.96
C MET A 491 0.83 -9.55 -8.29
N GLY A 492 0.02 -10.50 -8.77
CA GLY A 492 -0.01 -11.88 -8.31
C GLY A 492 1.10 -12.76 -8.85
N GLY A 493 2.01 -12.25 -9.70
CA GLY A 493 3.11 -13.02 -10.26
C GLY A 493 2.97 -13.38 -11.74
N PHE A 494 2.28 -12.56 -12.54
CA PHE A 494 2.07 -12.80 -13.98
C PHE A 494 1.39 -14.15 -14.26
N VAL A 495 0.24 -14.39 -13.64
CA VAL A 495 -0.52 -15.64 -13.78
C VAL A 495 -1.98 -15.39 -14.11
N TRP A 496 -2.58 -16.33 -14.83
CA TRP A 496 -4.03 -16.46 -14.96
C TRP A 496 -4.58 -17.19 -13.75
N LEU A 497 -5.50 -16.52 -13.04
CA LEU A 497 -6.23 -17.07 -11.91
C LEU A 497 -7.71 -17.18 -12.25
N ILE A 498 -8.42 -18.00 -11.48
CA ILE A 498 -9.85 -18.24 -11.66
C ILE A 498 -10.61 -17.48 -10.57
N TYR A 499 -11.52 -16.60 -10.98
CA TYR A 499 -12.47 -15.99 -10.07
C TYR A 499 -13.74 -16.85 -9.99
N ASN A 500 -13.91 -17.58 -8.89
CA ASN A 500 -15.16 -18.29 -8.62
C ASN A 500 -15.86 -17.65 -7.42
N ALA A 501 -16.91 -16.86 -7.70
CA ALA A 501 -17.72 -16.17 -6.69
C ALA A 501 -18.34 -17.11 -5.65
N ASN A 502 -18.55 -18.39 -5.99
CA ASN A 502 -19.13 -19.40 -5.10
C ASN A 502 -18.08 -20.25 -4.35
N ALA A 503 -16.83 -20.31 -4.84
CA ALA A 503 -15.77 -21.13 -4.24
C ALA A 503 -14.66 -20.32 -3.55
N ASN A 504 -14.61 -18.99 -3.72
CA ASN A 504 -13.67 -18.11 -3.00
C ASN A 504 -12.24 -18.70 -2.93
N ALA A 505 -11.75 -19.20 -4.06
CA ALA A 505 -10.44 -19.83 -4.14
C ALA A 505 -9.37 -18.75 -3.90
N ASN A 506 -8.87 -18.73 -2.68
CA ASN A 506 -7.76 -17.91 -2.23
C ASN A 506 -6.52 -18.82 -2.27
N PRO A 507 -5.85 -18.98 -3.43
CA PRO A 507 -4.74 -19.90 -3.54
C PRO A 507 -3.60 -19.44 -2.63
N LYS A 508 -3.19 -20.34 -1.72
CA LYS A 508 -1.94 -20.19 -0.96
C LYS A 508 -0.73 -20.66 -1.77
N VAL A 509 -0.97 -21.34 -2.90
CA VAL A 509 0.06 -21.75 -3.85
C VAL A 509 0.67 -20.51 -4.48
N ARG A 510 2.01 -20.47 -4.49
CA ARG A 510 2.76 -19.37 -5.10
C ARG A 510 3.01 -19.67 -6.58
N PRO A 511 3.06 -18.63 -7.43
CA PRO A 511 3.59 -18.76 -8.78
C PRO A 511 5.01 -19.35 -8.75
N ARG A 512 5.33 -20.15 -9.77
CA ARG A 512 6.62 -20.84 -9.91
C ARG A 512 7.63 -19.92 -10.59
N ASN A 513 8.84 -19.87 -10.06
CA ASN A 513 9.96 -19.21 -10.77
C ASN A 513 10.58 -20.17 -11.81
N GLU A 514 11.49 -19.66 -12.64
CA GLU A 514 12.18 -20.47 -13.66
C GLU A 514 12.86 -21.73 -13.09
N LYS A 515 13.42 -21.66 -11.87
CA LYS A 515 14.08 -22.80 -11.22
C LYS A 515 13.08 -23.89 -10.85
N ASP A 516 11.93 -23.53 -10.29
CA ASP A 516 10.86 -24.45 -9.94
C ASP A 516 10.29 -25.14 -11.19
N ILE A 517 10.11 -24.38 -12.28
CA ILE A 517 9.61 -24.90 -13.56
C ILE A 517 10.59 -25.93 -14.15
N ALA A 518 11.90 -25.67 -14.09
CA ALA A 518 12.93 -26.57 -14.63
C ALA A 518 12.96 -27.97 -13.96
N LEU A 519 12.42 -28.11 -12.76
CA LEU A 519 12.32 -29.37 -12.04
C LEU A 519 11.13 -30.24 -12.48
N LEU A 520 10.19 -29.67 -13.23
CA LEU A 520 8.97 -30.35 -13.66
C LEU A 520 9.10 -30.84 -15.10
N LYS A 521 8.64 -32.08 -15.34
CA LYS A 521 8.59 -32.69 -16.68
C LYS A 521 7.15 -33.01 -17.07
N PHE A 522 6.86 -32.83 -18.35
CA PHE A 522 5.62 -33.33 -18.95
C PHE A 522 5.72 -34.84 -19.10
N LYS A 523 4.61 -35.57 -18.90
CA LYS A 523 4.59 -37.03 -18.96
C LYS A 523 4.30 -37.55 -20.36
#